data_AF-A0A556N7A8-F1
#
_entry.id   AF-A0A556N7A8-F1
#
_cell.length_a   1.000
_cell.length_b   1.000
_cell.length_c   1.000
_cell.angle_alpha   90.00
_cell.angle_beta   90.00
_cell.angle_gamma   90.00
#
_symmetry.space_group_name_H-M   'P 1'
#
loop_
_entity.id
_entity.type
_entity.pdbx_description
1 polymer ?
#
loop_
_entity_poly.entity_id
_entity_poly.type
_entity_poly.pdbx_seq_one_letter_code
_entity_poly.pdbx_strand_id
1 'polypeptide(L)'
;MSNFGSMKQKAIVLWSGGKDCNLAMQLAKEAGYELIALVTFHSKTTEFRAHPKAWMDLQSKSLGITHILLEIEEPFAENYEIGLQKLKDQLGISAVVSGDISEVHGNANWITERASAVGLKAFLPLWYKDREEVMDLLLKFNFEVVLTMVKSPWLDESFLARKIDSQLIGEFQRKGKENGLDLCGEQGEYHTMVTNGPGYRSPVLVNSFQISQYEESLHLSEITLSLDGNYEVPTLEKHKNCISCGIPFSCYTQGCWCAELPMIMPMENITDCLCPNCLKTAINKKLVENKLKRVE
;
A
#
# COMPACT_ATOMS: atom_id res chain seq x y z
N MET A 1 1.93 -17.94 34.22
CA MET A 1 1.56 -18.69 33.00
C MET A 1 1.07 -17.69 31.95
N SER A 2 1.68 -17.77 30.76
CA SER A 2 1.32 -17.14 29.46
C SER A 2 1.05 -15.62 29.39
N ASN A 3 2.09 -14.89 28.97
CA ASN A 3 2.02 -13.57 28.31
C ASN A 3 1.23 -13.68 26.98
N PHE A 4 0.02 -13.15 26.91
CA PHE A 4 -0.64 -12.85 25.63
C PHE A 4 -0.76 -11.33 25.48
N GLY A 5 0.32 -10.69 25.01
CA GLY A 5 0.17 -9.42 24.28
C GLY A 5 -0.70 -9.70 23.05
N SER A 6 -1.64 -8.82 22.70
CA SER A 6 -2.47 -9.01 21.52
C SER A 6 -1.55 -9.20 20.30
N MET A 7 -1.45 -10.43 19.80
CA MET A 7 -0.59 -10.73 18.66
C MET A 7 -1.11 -9.93 17.46
N LYS A 8 -0.24 -9.14 16.82
CA LYS A 8 -0.60 -8.45 15.58
C LYS A 8 -0.98 -9.51 14.54
N GLN A 9 -2.03 -9.23 13.77
CA GLN A 9 -2.42 -10.12 12.68
C GLN A 9 -1.34 -10.04 11.59
N LYS A 10 -0.72 -11.17 11.28
CA LYS A 10 0.26 -11.28 10.21
C LYS A 10 -0.45 -11.34 8.87
N ALA A 11 0.04 -10.56 7.90
CA ALA A 11 -0.52 -10.51 6.57
C ALA A 11 0.55 -10.43 5.48
N ILE A 12 0.18 -10.89 4.29
CA ILE A 12 0.88 -10.54 3.04
C ILE A 12 0.13 -9.43 2.31
N VAL A 13 0.83 -8.74 1.42
CA VAL A 13 0.21 -7.78 0.49
C VAL A 13 0.37 -8.29 -0.93
N LEU A 14 -0.73 -8.39 -1.66
CA LEU A 14 -0.68 -8.65 -3.10
C LEU A 14 -0.10 -7.44 -3.81
N TRP A 15 0.96 -7.67 -4.56
CA TRP A 15 1.84 -6.61 -5.02
C TRP A 15 1.93 -6.57 -6.55
N SER A 16 1.60 -5.42 -7.11
CA SER A 16 1.81 -5.09 -8.54
C SER A 16 2.70 -3.85 -8.71
N GLY A 17 3.10 -3.23 -7.59
CA GLY A 17 3.87 -2.00 -7.53
C GLY A 17 3.12 -0.71 -7.89
N GLY A 18 1.85 -0.81 -8.27
CA GLY A 18 0.99 0.33 -8.59
C GLY A 18 0.46 1.06 -7.36
N LYS A 19 -0.33 2.11 -7.61
CA LYS A 19 -0.90 2.99 -6.58
C LYS A 19 -1.77 2.25 -5.57
N ASP A 20 -2.58 1.28 -6.03
CA ASP A 20 -3.62 0.67 -5.21
C ASP A 20 -3.05 -0.30 -4.18
N CYS A 21 -2.10 -1.16 -4.57
CA CYS A 21 -1.44 -2.08 -3.63
C CYS A 21 -0.57 -1.32 -2.62
N ASN A 22 0.04 -0.21 -3.02
CA ASN A 22 0.80 0.66 -2.14
C ASN A 22 -0.09 1.36 -1.11
N LEU A 23 -1.24 1.89 -1.55
CA LEU A 23 -2.20 2.50 -0.64
C LEU A 23 -2.82 1.47 0.30
N ALA A 24 -3.19 0.29 -0.21
CA ALA A 24 -3.72 -0.80 0.61
C ALA A 24 -2.70 -1.28 1.65
N MET A 25 -1.41 -1.35 1.29
CA MET A 25 -0.32 -1.63 2.23
C MET A 25 -0.28 -0.58 3.36
N GLN A 26 -0.37 0.70 3.04
CA GLN A 26 -0.35 1.77 4.04
C GLN A 26 -1.56 1.67 4.98
N LEU A 27 -2.76 1.48 4.44
CA LEU A 27 -3.99 1.33 5.23
C LEU A 27 -3.98 0.06 6.09
N ALA A 28 -3.37 -1.03 5.62
CA ALA A 28 -3.19 -2.23 6.44
C ALA A 28 -2.24 -2.01 7.62
N LYS A 29 -1.16 -1.24 7.43
CA LYS A 29 -0.27 -0.85 8.54
C LYS A 29 -1.02 -0.02 9.57
N GLU A 30 -1.84 0.94 9.15
CA GLU A 30 -2.67 1.77 10.04
C GLU A 30 -3.72 0.93 10.79
N ALA A 31 -4.27 -0.11 10.16
CA ALA A 31 -5.17 -1.08 10.78
C ALA A 31 -4.45 -2.05 11.75
N GLY A 32 -3.13 -1.96 11.88
CA GLY A 32 -2.34 -2.73 12.85
C GLY A 32 -1.84 -4.08 12.35
N TYR A 33 -1.91 -4.37 11.04
CA TYR A 33 -1.34 -5.58 10.46
C TYR A 33 0.19 -5.57 10.53
N GLU A 34 0.77 -6.74 10.83
CA GLU A 34 2.19 -7.01 10.64
C GLU A 34 2.39 -7.56 9.22
N LEU A 35 3.00 -6.75 8.34
CA LEU A 35 3.19 -7.13 6.95
C LEU A 35 4.47 -7.93 6.79
N ILE A 36 4.33 -9.20 6.39
CA ILE A 36 5.42 -10.17 6.34
C ILE A 36 6.13 -10.19 5.00
N ALA A 37 5.36 -10.11 3.91
CA ALA A 37 5.89 -10.16 2.55
C ALA A 37 4.98 -9.42 1.55
N LEU A 38 5.60 -8.94 0.48
CA LEU A 38 4.93 -8.57 -0.77
C LEU A 38 4.85 -9.83 -1.63
N VAL A 39 3.72 -10.08 -2.28
CA VAL A 39 3.50 -11.31 -3.05
C VAL A 39 2.91 -10.99 -4.41
N THR A 40 3.51 -11.52 -5.47
CA THR A 40 2.97 -11.44 -6.83
C THR A 40 2.78 -12.84 -7.36
N PHE A 41 1.55 -13.16 -7.70
CA PHE A 41 1.22 -14.37 -8.45
C PHE A 41 1.32 -14.07 -9.93
N HIS A 42 1.95 -14.95 -10.71
CA HIS A 42 2.08 -14.80 -12.15
C HIS A 42 1.99 -16.14 -12.85
N SER A 43 1.57 -16.15 -14.12
CA SER A 43 1.67 -17.32 -14.98
C SER A 43 3.03 -17.37 -15.70
N LYS A 44 3.35 -18.52 -16.30
CA LYS A 44 4.50 -18.68 -17.21
C LYS A 44 4.45 -17.72 -18.42
N THR A 45 3.23 -17.36 -18.83
CA THR A 45 2.96 -16.49 -19.98
C THR A 45 2.76 -15.03 -19.59
N THR A 46 2.88 -14.68 -18.30
CA THR A 46 2.66 -13.31 -17.85
C THR A 46 3.75 -12.39 -18.38
N GLU A 47 3.32 -11.46 -19.23
CA GLU A 47 4.17 -10.35 -19.67
C GLU A 47 3.97 -9.18 -18.70
N PHE A 48 5.00 -8.89 -17.90
CA PHE A 48 5.02 -7.82 -16.91
C PHE A 48 5.07 -6.41 -17.54
N ARG A 49 4.21 -6.11 -18.53
CA ARG A 49 4.15 -4.80 -19.21
C ARG A 49 3.59 -3.72 -18.29
N ALA A 50 2.40 -3.98 -17.72
CA ALA A 50 1.73 -3.03 -16.82
C ALA A 50 2.44 -2.91 -15.46
N HIS A 51 3.11 -3.98 -15.03
CA HIS A 51 3.72 -4.11 -13.70
C HIS A 51 5.15 -4.66 -13.81
N PRO A 52 6.14 -3.87 -14.26
CA PRO A 52 7.49 -4.36 -14.53
C PRO A 52 8.17 -4.93 -13.28
N LYS A 53 8.63 -6.19 -13.37
CA LYS A 53 9.32 -6.88 -12.26
C LYS A 53 10.50 -6.10 -11.69
N ALA A 54 11.33 -5.51 -12.57
CA ALA A 54 12.50 -4.73 -12.15
C ALA A 54 12.12 -3.56 -11.22
N TRP A 55 10.94 -2.97 -11.43
CA TRP A 55 10.44 -1.91 -10.58
C TRP A 55 9.98 -2.45 -9.23
N MET A 56 9.19 -3.54 -9.22
CA MET A 56 8.75 -4.19 -7.98
C MET A 56 9.94 -4.65 -7.12
N ASP A 57 11.00 -5.17 -7.74
CA ASP A 57 12.24 -5.56 -7.04
C ASP A 57 12.90 -4.36 -6.33
N LEU A 58 12.94 -3.19 -6.98
CA LEU A 58 13.51 -1.98 -6.37
C LEU A 58 12.59 -1.42 -5.27
N GLN A 59 11.27 -1.45 -5.46
CA GLN A 59 10.31 -1.08 -4.41
C GLN A 59 10.48 -1.97 -3.18
N SER A 60 10.56 -3.28 -3.36
CA SER A 60 10.80 -4.25 -2.28
C SER A 60 12.09 -3.95 -1.52
N LYS A 61 13.20 -3.69 -2.24
CA LYS A 61 14.48 -3.29 -1.63
C LYS A 61 14.35 -1.99 -0.84
N SER A 62 13.68 -0.98 -1.39
CA SER A 62 13.47 0.31 -0.72
C SER A 62 12.61 0.19 0.52
N LEU A 63 11.51 -0.56 0.45
CA LEU A 63 10.60 -0.82 1.56
C LEU A 63 11.25 -1.68 2.65
N GLY A 64 12.27 -2.48 2.29
CA GLY A 64 12.86 -3.48 3.17
C GLY A 64 11.90 -4.62 3.51
N ILE A 65 10.98 -4.94 2.59
CA ILE A 65 10.01 -6.04 2.72
C ILE A 65 10.30 -7.05 1.62
N THR A 66 10.45 -8.33 1.97
CA THR A 66 10.69 -9.40 1.00
C THR A 66 9.57 -9.49 -0.02
N HIS A 67 9.94 -9.57 -1.31
CA HIS A 67 9.02 -9.83 -2.40
C HIS A 67 9.12 -11.29 -2.86
N ILE A 68 7.99 -11.99 -2.83
CA ILE A 68 7.85 -13.39 -3.22
C ILE A 68 7.09 -13.43 -4.54
N LEU A 69 7.70 -14.04 -5.56
CA LEU A 69 7.05 -14.36 -6.82
C LEU A 69 6.60 -15.81 -6.78
N LEU A 70 5.31 -16.04 -7.03
CA LEU A 70 4.73 -17.37 -7.10
C LEU A 70 4.17 -17.60 -8.51
N GLU A 71 4.75 -18.59 -9.18
CA GLU A 71 4.24 -19.04 -10.45
C GLU A 71 2.99 -19.91 -10.24
N ILE A 72 1.94 -19.65 -11.01
CA ILE A 72 0.68 -20.39 -11.04
C ILE A 72 0.31 -20.78 -12.48
N GLU A 73 -0.44 -21.86 -12.61
CA GLU A 73 -0.94 -22.36 -13.88
C GLU A 73 -2.40 -22.74 -13.78
N GLU A 74 -3.00 -23.14 -14.90
CA GLU A 74 -4.37 -23.61 -14.91
C GLU A 74 -4.49 -24.97 -14.17
N PRO A 75 -5.58 -25.18 -13.41
CA PRO A 75 -6.65 -24.22 -13.15
C PRO A 75 -6.22 -23.18 -12.09
N PHE A 76 -6.42 -21.90 -12.41
CA PHE A 76 -5.80 -20.79 -11.68
C PHE A 76 -6.29 -20.64 -10.24
N ALA A 77 -7.57 -20.92 -9.98
CA ALA A 77 -8.15 -20.77 -8.64
C ALA A 77 -7.49 -21.71 -7.64
N GLU A 78 -7.40 -23.00 -7.99
CA GLU A 78 -6.81 -24.04 -7.17
C GLU A 78 -5.31 -23.82 -6.98
N ASN A 79 -4.57 -23.45 -8.04
CA ASN A 79 -3.15 -23.16 -7.94
C ASN A 79 -2.86 -21.91 -7.08
N TYR A 80 -3.74 -20.91 -7.15
CA TYR A 80 -3.65 -19.73 -6.28
C TYR A 80 -3.91 -20.09 -4.82
N GLU A 81 -4.93 -20.90 -4.55
CA GLU A 81 -5.25 -21.42 -3.21
C GLU A 81 -4.09 -22.25 -2.65
N ILE A 82 -3.48 -23.14 -3.44
CA ILE A 82 -2.27 -23.88 -3.06
C ILE A 82 -1.13 -22.93 -2.68
N GLY A 83 -0.92 -21.86 -3.47
CA GLY A 83 0.09 -20.85 -3.18
C GLY A 83 -0.18 -20.10 -1.87
N LEU A 84 -1.43 -19.69 -1.64
CA LEU A 84 -1.84 -19.04 -0.38
C LEU A 84 -1.69 -19.99 0.83
N GLN A 85 -2.06 -21.26 0.68
CA GLN A 85 -1.90 -22.27 1.75
C GLN A 85 -0.42 -22.46 2.10
N LYS A 86 0.47 -22.56 1.11
CA LYS A 86 1.93 -22.62 1.33
C LYS A 86 2.44 -21.40 2.10
N LEU A 87 2.01 -20.19 1.70
CA LEU A 87 2.40 -18.95 2.39
C LEU A 87 1.86 -18.91 3.82
N LYS A 88 0.62 -19.35 4.04
CA LYS A 88 0.02 -19.49 5.37
C LYS A 88 0.86 -20.38 6.28
N ASP A 89 1.22 -21.57 5.81
CA ASP A 89 1.95 -22.55 6.60
C ASP A 89 3.40 -22.11 6.87
N GLN A 90 4.06 -21.47 5.90
CA GLN A 90 5.46 -21.05 6.00
C GLN A 90 5.64 -19.76 6.81
N LEU A 91 4.73 -18.78 6.62
CA LEU A 91 4.88 -17.43 7.19
C LEU A 91 3.99 -17.20 8.42
N GLY A 92 3.07 -18.14 8.72
CA GLY A 92 2.12 -18.01 9.82
C GLY A 92 1.16 -16.84 9.64
N ILE A 93 0.79 -16.53 8.40
CA ILE A 93 -0.10 -15.41 8.08
C ILE A 93 -1.57 -15.77 8.37
N SER A 94 -2.35 -14.75 8.66
CA SER A 94 -3.78 -14.84 8.96
C SER A 94 -4.65 -14.04 7.98
N ALA A 95 -4.02 -13.19 7.17
CA ALA A 95 -4.71 -12.33 6.22
C ALA A 95 -3.92 -12.08 4.93
N VAL A 96 -4.66 -11.69 3.90
CA VAL A 96 -4.16 -11.23 2.60
C VAL A 96 -4.70 -9.83 2.37
N VAL A 97 -3.82 -8.87 2.08
CA VAL A 97 -4.20 -7.49 1.74
C VAL A 97 -4.22 -7.36 0.22
N SER A 98 -5.30 -6.82 -0.33
CA SER A 98 -5.41 -6.48 -1.76
C SER A 98 -5.84 -5.03 -1.95
N GLY A 99 -5.43 -4.45 -3.07
CA GLY A 99 -5.77 -3.10 -3.49
C GLY A 99 -7.04 -3.00 -4.34
N ASP A 100 -7.83 -4.08 -4.45
CA ASP A 100 -9.05 -4.06 -5.25
C ASP A 100 -10.03 -2.98 -4.76
N ILE A 101 -10.57 -2.19 -5.69
CA ILE A 101 -11.44 -1.07 -5.35
C ILE A 101 -12.91 -1.40 -5.69
N SER A 102 -13.19 -2.11 -6.77
CA SER A 102 -14.58 -2.45 -7.16
C SER A 102 -14.74 -3.82 -7.80
N GLU A 103 -16.00 -4.25 -7.93
CA GLU A 103 -16.35 -5.47 -8.66
C GLU A 103 -15.92 -5.41 -10.12
N VAL A 104 -15.45 -6.55 -10.61
CA VAL A 104 -15.11 -6.75 -12.01
C VAL A 104 -16.24 -7.57 -12.65
N HIS A 105 -16.95 -6.96 -13.60
CA HIS A 105 -18.11 -7.56 -14.28
C HIS A 105 -19.24 -8.02 -13.32
N GLY A 106 -19.41 -7.36 -12.17
CA GLY A 106 -20.46 -7.68 -11.18
C GLY A 106 -20.21 -8.97 -10.39
N ASN A 107 -18.99 -9.50 -10.43
CA ASN A 107 -18.60 -10.66 -9.63
C ASN A 107 -18.11 -10.23 -8.26
N ALA A 108 -18.32 -11.10 -7.27
CA ALA A 108 -17.71 -10.96 -5.95
C ALA A 108 -16.18 -10.89 -6.05
N ASN A 109 -15.55 -10.33 -5.01
CA ASN A 109 -14.09 -10.18 -5.01
C ASN A 109 -13.40 -11.55 -5.01
N TRP A 110 -12.73 -11.86 -6.11
CA TRP A 110 -12.05 -13.14 -6.33
C TRP A 110 -10.99 -13.43 -5.25
N ILE A 111 -10.25 -12.41 -4.79
CA ILE A 111 -9.25 -12.57 -3.71
C ILE A 111 -9.90 -13.02 -2.40
N THR A 112 -11.08 -12.49 -2.08
CA THR A 112 -11.83 -12.87 -0.89
C THR A 112 -12.23 -14.34 -0.94
N GLU A 113 -12.69 -14.82 -2.09
CA GLU A 113 -13.06 -16.22 -2.27
C GLU A 113 -11.84 -17.14 -2.09
N ARG A 114 -10.74 -16.86 -2.81
CA ARG A 114 -9.53 -17.70 -2.77
C ARG A 114 -8.87 -17.68 -1.39
N ALA A 115 -8.83 -16.53 -0.72
CA ALA A 115 -8.31 -16.44 0.65
C ALA A 115 -9.18 -17.22 1.64
N SER A 116 -10.51 -17.10 1.54
CA SER A 116 -11.44 -17.79 2.43
C SER A 116 -11.38 -19.31 2.28
N ALA A 117 -11.15 -19.82 1.06
CA ALA A 117 -11.01 -21.25 0.78
C ALA A 117 -9.88 -21.92 1.59
N VAL A 118 -8.83 -21.18 1.92
CA VAL A 118 -7.69 -21.65 2.73
C VAL A 118 -7.72 -21.13 4.18
N GLY A 119 -8.83 -20.55 4.60
CA GLY A 119 -9.01 -20.00 5.94
C GLY A 119 -8.09 -18.80 6.24
N LEU A 120 -7.86 -17.92 5.26
CA LEU A 120 -7.27 -16.60 5.42
C LEU A 120 -8.36 -15.53 5.31
N LYS A 121 -8.17 -14.40 6.00
CA LYS A 121 -9.04 -13.23 5.84
C LYS A 121 -8.53 -12.33 4.71
N ALA A 122 -9.39 -11.95 3.77
CA ALA A 122 -9.07 -10.84 2.87
C ALA A 122 -9.30 -9.49 3.57
N PHE A 123 -8.32 -8.59 3.48
CA PHE A 123 -8.43 -7.20 3.91
C PHE A 123 -8.37 -6.31 2.66
N LEU A 124 -9.51 -5.73 2.30
CA LEU A 124 -9.68 -4.92 1.10
C LEU A 124 -10.03 -3.47 1.50
N PRO A 125 -9.04 -2.65 1.91
CA PRO A 125 -9.31 -1.33 2.47
C PRO A 125 -9.85 -0.31 1.44
N LEU A 126 -9.73 -0.62 0.15
CA LEU A 126 -10.21 0.22 -0.94
C LEU A 126 -11.56 -0.24 -1.50
N TRP A 127 -12.06 -1.40 -1.08
CA TRP A 127 -13.27 -1.99 -1.64
C TRP A 127 -14.48 -1.08 -1.42
N TYR A 128 -15.15 -0.72 -2.52
CA TYR A 128 -16.25 0.24 -2.59
C TYR A 128 -15.92 1.65 -2.08
N LYS A 129 -14.65 2.00 -1.98
CA LYS A 129 -14.23 3.35 -1.67
C LYS A 129 -14.48 4.27 -2.87
N ASP A 130 -14.93 5.48 -2.59
CA ASP A 130 -15.11 6.49 -3.64
C ASP A 130 -13.77 6.78 -4.35
N ARG A 131 -13.83 6.97 -5.68
CA ARG A 131 -12.62 7.15 -6.49
C ARG A 131 -11.86 8.42 -6.12
N GLU A 132 -12.57 9.50 -5.83
CA GLU A 132 -11.94 10.76 -5.40
C GLU A 132 -11.28 10.56 -4.04
N GLU A 133 -11.94 9.85 -3.12
CA GLU A 133 -11.34 9.52 -1.82
C GLU A 133 -10.05 8.69 -1.97
N VAL A 134 -10.00 7.72 -2.88
CA VAL A 134 -8.76 6.95 -3.15
C VAL A 134 -7.63 7.85 -3.63
N MET A 135 -7.90 8.75 -4.58
CA MET A 135 -6.91 9.68 -5.11
C MET A 135 -6.44 10.69 -4.07
N ASP A 136 -7.36 11.20 -3.26
CA ASP A 136 -7.05 12.11 -2.15
C ASP A 136 -6.17 11.44 -1.09
N LEU A 137 -6.41 10.15 -0.80
CA LEU A 137 -5.57 9.40 0.12
C LEU A 137 -4.14 9.24 -0.42
N LEU A 138 -3.96 9.04 -1.73
CA LEU A 138 -2.62 8.99 -2.34
C LEU A 138 -1.85 10.30 -2.08
N LEU A 139 -2.49 11.44 -2.33
CA LEU A 139 -1.90 12.76 -2.07
C LEU A 139 -1.64 12.99 -0.58
N LYS A 140 -2.62 12.68 0.27
CA LYS A 140 -2.54 12.85 1.72
C LYS A 140 -1.36 12.08 2.33
N PHE A 141 -1.10 10.88 1.83
CA PHE A 141 0.02 10.06 2.26
C PHE A 141 1.35 10.40 1.58
N ASN A 142 1.36 11.39 0.67
CA ASN A 142 2.52 11.80 -0.13
C ASN A 142 3.11 10.64 -0.95
N PHE A 143 2.25 9.83 -1.57
CA PHE A 143 2.73 8.89 -2.58
C PHE A 143 3.18 9.64 -3.83
N GLU A 144 4.35 9.29 -4.34
CA GLU A 144 4.79 9.67 -5.67
C GLU A 144 4.44 8.53 -6.64
N VAL A 145 3.46 8.80 -7.50
CA VAL A 145 2.91 7.82 -8.43
C VAL A 145 3.13 8.30 -9.85
N VAL A 146 3.65 7.45 -10.72
CA VAL A 146 3.90 7.76 -12.13
C VAL A 146 3.01 6.92 -13.03
N LEU A 147 2.43 7.52 -14.07
CA LEU A 147 1.72 6.80 -15.13
C LEU A 147 2.71 6.04 -16.02
N THR A 148 2.58 4.73 -16.09
CA THR A 148 3.50 3.85 -16.85
C THR A 148 2.86 3.23 -18.07
N MET A 149 1.53 3.20 -18.13
CA MET A 149 0.76 2.75 -19.28
C MET A 149 -0.52 3.55 -19.36
N VAL A 150 -0.95 3.86 -20.58
CA VAL A 150 -2.19 4.59 -20.87
C VAL A 150 -2.86 3.95 -22.08
N LYS A 151 -4.19 3.98 -22.12
CA LYS A 151 -4.97 3.33 -23.17
C LYS A 151 -5.86 4.32 -23.91
N SER A 152 -5.89 4.20 -25.23
CA SER A 152 -6.83 4.89 -26.11
C SER A 152 -8.24 4.27 -25.98
N PRO A 153 -9.34 5.04 -26.11
CA PRO A 153 -9.41 6.47 -26.44
C PRO A 153 -9.35 7.41 -25.23
N TRP A 154 -9.17 6.89 -24.01
CA TRP A 154 -9.24 7.70 -22.80
C TRP A 154 -8.08 8.68 -22.67
N LEU A 155 -6.86 8.16 -22.89
CA LEU A 155 -5.60 8.85 -22.68
C LEU A 155 -4.67 8.65 -23.87
N ASP A 156 -3.83 9.65 -24.12
CA ASP A 156 -2.82 9.65 -25.18
C ASP A 156 -1.40 9.66 -24.58
N GLU A 157 -0.38 9.62 -25.45
CA GLU A 157 1.03 9.59 -25.07
C GLU A 157 1.45 10.71 -24.11
N SER A 158 0.80 11.88 -24.17
CA SER A 158 1.16 13.03 -23.32
C SER A 158 0.95 12.76 -21.83
N PHE A 159 0.23 11.68 -21.49
CA PHE A 159 -0.01 11.26 -20.11
C PHE A 159 1.09 10.36 -19.55
N LEU A 160 1.91 9.72 -20.39
CA LEU A 160 2.97 8.83 -19.93
C LEU A 160 4.04 9.58 -19.12
N ALA A 161 4.58 8.90 -18.13
CA ALA A 161 5.59 9.39 -17.19
C ALA A 161 5.17 10.61 -16.33
N ARG A 162 3.93 11.11 -16.45
CA ARG A 162 3.42 12.16 -15.58
C ARG A 162 3.17 11.62 -14.17
N LYS A 163 3.39 12.48 -13.18
CA LYS A 163 3.09 12.18 -11.78
C LYS A 163 1.61 12.44 -11.51
N ILE A 164 0.99 11.60 -10.68
CA ILE A 164 -0.34 11.86 -10.13
C ILE A 164 -0.21 12.91 -9.04
N ASP A 165 -0.61 14.13 -9.39
CA ASP A 165 -0.78 15.27 -8.49
C ASP A 165 -2.21 15.84 -8.61
N SER A 166 -2.52 16.87 -7.83
CA SER A 166 -3.84 17.51 -7.86
C SER A 166 -4.21 18.07 -9.24
N GLN A 167 -3.22 18.47 -10.05
CA GLN A 167 -3.48 18.98 -11.40
C GLN A 167 -3.92 17.84 -12.33
N LEU A 168 -3.17 16.73 -12.33
CA LEU A 168 -3.49 15.57 -13.15
C LEU A 168 -4.82 14.93 -12.74
N ILE A 169 -5.13 14.88 -11.44
CA ILE A 169 -6.45 14.45 -10.94
C ILE A 169 -7.58 15.32 -11.53
N GLY A 170 -7.41 16.64 -11.54
CA GLY A 170 -8.37 17.54 -12.16
C GLY A 170 -8.53 17.34 -13.67
N GLU A 171 -7.46 16.94 -14.38
CA GLU A 171 -7.52 16.53 -15.79
C GLU A 171 -8.29 15.22 -15.97
N PHE A 172 -8.04 14.22 -15.11
CA PHE A 172 -8.77 12.95 -15.14
C PHE A 172 -10.26 13.13 -14.87
N GLN A 173 -10.64 13.97 -13.92
CA GLN A 173 -12.06 14.29 -13.66
C GLN A 173 -12.75 14.91 -14.88
N ARG A 174 -12.05 15.77 -15.64
CA ARG A 174 -12.58 16.33 -16.90
C ARG A 174 -12.74 15.24 -17.95
N LYS A 175 -11.70 14.42 -18.16
CA LYS A 175 -11.76 13.28 -19.08
C LYS A 175 -12.86 12.30 -18.71
N GLY A 176 -13.07 12.01 -17.42
CA GLY A 176 -14.17 11.17 -16.95
C GLY A 176 -15.54 11.67 -17.41
N LYS A 177 -15.75 13.00 -17.43
CA LYS A 177 -16.98 13.61 -17.95
C LYS A 177 -17.06 13.60 -19.48
N GLU A 178 -15.93 13.67 -20.17
CA GLU A 178 -15.85 13.77 -21.63
C GLU A 178 -15.90 12.41 -22.33
N ASN A 179 -15.18 11.42 -21.83
CA ASN A 179 -14.98 10.12 -22.47
C ASN A 179 -15.14 8.92 -21.52
N GLY A 180 -15.62 9.14 -20.29
CA GLY A 180 -15.93 8.06 -19.36
C GLY A 180 -14.71 7.41 -18.69
N LEU A 181 -13.55 8.07 -18.67
CA LEU A 181 -12.38 7.62 -17.89
C LEU A 181 -12.75 7.38 -16.42
N ASP A 182 -12.51 6.18 -15.90
CA ASP A 182 -12.53 5.92 -14.46
C ASP A 182 -11.34 6.62 -13.78
N LEU A 183 -11.64 7.40 -12.75
CA LEU A 183 -10.64 8.22 -12.08
C LEU A 183 -9.49 7.38 -11.47
N CYS A 184 -9.76 6.15 -11.05
CA CYS A 184 -8.77 5.20 -10.55
C CYS A 184 -8.24 4.24 -11.62
N GLY A 185 -8.74 4.29 -12.86
CA GLY A 185 -8.28 3.44 -13.95
C GLY A 185 -8.71 1.97 -13.82
N GLU A 186 -9.80 1.69 -13.09
CA GLU A 186 -10.25 0.31 -12.80
C GLU A 186 -10.69 -0.49 -14.04
N GLN A 187 -10.95 0.18 -15.18
CA GLN A 187 -11.32 -0.48 -16.42
C GLN A 187 -10.11 -0.67 -17.35
N GLY A 188 -8.89 -0.50 -16.82
CA GLY A 188 -7.64 -0.68 -17.56
C GLY A 188 -7.27 0.53 -18.44
N GLU A 189 -7.80 1.71 -18.14
CA GLU A 189 -7.53 2.93 -18.90
C GLU A 189 -6.07 3.41 -18.71
N TYR A 190 -5.48 3.12 -17.56
CA TYR A 190 -4.07 3.38 -17.29
C TYR A 190 -3.51 2.46 -16.21
N HIS A 191 -2.18 2.30 -16.21
CA HIS A 191 -1.44 1.69 -15.10
C HIS A 191 -0.41 2.66 -14.54
N THR A 192 -0.08 2.43 -13.28
CA THR A 192 0.84 3.27 -12.52
C THR A 192 1.91 2.42 -11.86
N MET A 193 3.02 3.08 -11.52
CA MET A 193 4.00 2.56 -10.58
C MET A 193 4.34 3.63 -9.55
N VAL A 194 4.48 3.21 -8.29
CA VAL A 194 4.90 4.09 -7.20
C VAL A 194 6.42 4.21 -7.19
N THR A 195 6.94 5.43 -7.23
CA THR A 195 8.37 5.73 -7.10
C THR A 195 8.78 5.97 -5.66
N ASN A 196 7.90 6.53 -4.83
CA ASN A 196 8.18 6.86 -3.44
C ASN A 196 6.89 6.99 -2.62
N GLY A 197 7.00 6.93 -1.29
CA GLY A 197 5.85 7.09 -0.38
C GLY A 197 6.13 6.55 1.03
N PRO A 198 5.10 6.38 1.86
CA PRO A 198 5.23 5.84 3.21
C PRO A 198 6.02 4.52 3.29
N GLY A 199 7.12 4.55 4.04
CA GLY A 199 7.96 3.39 4.32
C GLY A 199 9.04 3.09 3.28
N TYR A 200 9.10 3.82 2.17
CA TYR A 200 10.24 3.76 1.24
C TYR A 200 11.46 4.40 1.91
N ARG A 201 12.60 3.71 1.89
CA ARG A 201 13.88 4.22 2.42
C ARG A 201 14.68 5.00 1.39
N SER A 202 14.41 4.76 0.10
CA SER A 202 15.01 5.44 -1.05
C SER A 202 14.01 5.44 -2.22
N PRO A 203 13.75 6.57 -2.88
CA PRO A 203 12.95 6.61 -4.10
C PRO A 203 13.50 5.70 -5.17
N VAL A 204 12.59 5.11 -5.95
CA VAL A 204 12.90 4.48 -7.23
C VAL A 204 12.96 5.58 -8.29
N LEU A 205 14.13 5.80 -8.87
CA LEU A 205 14.35 6.78 -9.92
C LEU A 205 14.12 6.14 -11.30
N VAL A 206 13.38 6.85 -12.15
CA VAL A 206 13.24 6.52 -13.57
C VAL A 206 14.30 7.31 -14.33
N ASN A 207 15.38 6.65 -14.75
CA ASN A 207 16.53 7.33 -15.38
C ASN A 207 16.32 7.54 -16.88
N SER A 208 15.75 6.55 -17.54
CA SER A 208 15.41 6.60 -18.96
C SER A 208 14.33 5.56 -19.28
N PHE A 209 13.61 5.80 -20.38
CA PHE A 209 12.63 4.89 -20.93
C PHE A 209 12.46 5.17 -22.42
N GLN A 210 11.87 4.21 -23.11
CA GLN A 210 11.24 4.40 -24.42
C GLN A 210 9.72 4.30 -24.27
N ILE A 211 9.01 4.69 -25.33
CA ILE A 211 7.57 4.50 -25.42
C ILE A 211 7.32 3.42 -26.46
N SER A 212 6.53 2.42 -26.09
CA SER A 212 6.12 1.36 -26.99
C SER A 212 4.60 1.26 -27.03
N GLN A 213 4.09 0.91 -28.20
CA GLN A 213 2.68 0.65 -28.41
C GLN A 213 2.43 -0.85 -28.48
N TYR A 214 1.37 -1.30 -27.82
CA TYR A 214 0.81 -2.63 -27.97
C TYR A 214 -0.70 -2.51 -28.05
N GLU A 215 -1.29 -2.91 -29.18
CA GLU A 215 -2.70 -2.68 -29.48
C GLU A 215 -3.08 -1.19 -29.29
N GLU A 216 -4.03 -0.91 -28.40
CA GLU A 216 -4.53 0.43 -28.07
C GLU A 216 -3.78 1.07 -26.89
N SER A 217 -2.79 0.39 -26.32
CA SER A 217 -2.06 0.82 -25.13
C SER A 217 -0.67 1.33 -25.48
N LEU A 218 -0.31 2.49 -24.93
CA LEU A 218 1.05 3.03 -24.92
C LEU A 218 1.63 2.79 -23.53
N HIS A 219 2.89 2.37 -23.46
CA HIS A 219 3.57 2.11 -22.19
C HIS A 219 5.04 2.45 -22.22
N LEU A 220 5.59 2.68 -21.03
CA LEU A 220 7.02 2.82 -20.83
C LEU A 220 7.69 1.46 -21.04
N SER A 221 8.68 1.42 -21.92
CA SER A 221 9.49 0.24 -22.25
C SER A 221 10.98 0.57 -22.12
N GLU A 222 11.83 -0.46 -22.17
CA GLU A 222 13.29 -0.32 -22.04
C GLU A 222 13.72 0.58 -20.86
N ILE A 223 13.02 0.45 -19.73
CA ILE A 223 13.14 1.36 -18.60
C ILE A 223 14.43 1.08 -17.84
N THR A 224 15.23 2.11 -17.61
CA THR A 224 16.38 2.06 -16.69
C THR A 224 15.99 2.65 -15.34
N LEU A 225 16.09 1.85 -14.28
CA LEU A 225 15.70 2.22 -12.92
C LEU A 225 16.89 2.14 -11.95
N SER A 226 16.88 2.97 -10.91
CA SER A 226 17.82 2.91 -9.80
C SER A 226 17.15 3.27 -8.48
N LEU A 227 17.80 2.95 -7.36
CA LEU A 227 17.46 3.56 -6.07
C LEU A 227 18.29 4.81 -5.88
N ASP A 228 17.68 5.86 -5.34
CA ASP A 228 18.43 7.04 -4.92
C ASP A 228 19.28 6.72 -3.68
N GLY A 229 20.57 6.47 -3.91
CA GLY A 229 21.54 6.15 -2.87
C GLY A 229 21.93 7.33 -1.97
N ASN A 230 21.56 8.55 -2.33
CA ASN A 230 21.81 9.76 -1.55
C ASN A 230 20.54 10.25 -0.84
N TYR A 231 19.46 9.47 -0.87
CA TYR A 231 18.20 9.88 -0.29
C TYR A 231 18.27 9.88 1.24
N GLU A 232 18.26 11.07 1.80
CA GLU A 232 17.94 11.26 3.21
C GLU A 232 16.43 11.26 3.36
N VAL A 233 15.88 10.32 4.12
CA VAL A 233 14.43 10.26 4.40
C VAL A 233 13.98 11.62 4.92
N PRO A 234 13.07 12.34 4.23
CA PRO A 234 12.65 13.67 4.61
C PRO A 234 12.01 13.62 5.99
N THR A 235 12.76 14.05 6.99
CA THR A 235 12.25 14.24 8.35
C THR A 235 11.56 15.60 8.36
N LEU A 236 10.25 15.61 8.08
CA LEU A 236 9.43 16.78 8.43
C LEU A 236 9.30 16.82 9.94
N GLU A 237 10.29 17.42 10.58
CA GLU A 237 10.31 17.71 12.00
C GLU A 237 9.22 18.74 12.30
N LYS A 238 8.17 18.30 12.99
CA LYS A 238 7.16 19.18 13.56
C LYS A 238 7.45 19.34 15.03
N HIS A 239 7.76 20.56 15.44
CA HIS A 239 7.82 20.91 16.85
C HIS A 239 6.39 21.07 17.40
N LYS A 240 6.07 20.29 18.42
CA LYS A 240 4.77 20.34 19.11
C LYS A 240 5.01 20.50 20.61
N ASN A 241 4.01 21.01 21.31
CA ASN A 241 4.01 21.06 22.76
C ASN A 241 3.15 19.93 23.32
N CYS A 242 3.65 19.24 24.34
CA CYS A 242 2.90 18.18 25.00
C CYS A 242 1.66 18.75 25.70
N ILE A 243 0.47 18.22 25.39
CA ILE A 243 -0.76 18.66 26.06
C ILE A 243 -0.76 18.33 27.58
N SER A 244 0.01 17.32 28.00
CA SER A 244 0.05 16.88 29.41
C SER A 244 1.08 17.62 30.25
N CYS A 245 2.24 17.99 29.71
CA CYS A 245 3.33 18.58 30.50
C CYS A 245 3.89 19.89 29.92
N GLY A 246 3.39 20.34 28.78
CA GLY A 246 3.85 21.56 28.10
C GLY A 246 5.25 21.47 27.47
N ILE A 247 6.01 20.39 27.71
CA ILE A 247 7.36 20.24 27.18
C ILE A 247 7.32 20.19 25.65
N PRO A 248 8.10 21.04 24.95
CA PRO A 248 8.24 20.95 23.51
C PRO A 248 8.93 19.65 23.13
N PHE A 249 8.47 19.03 22.07
CA PHE A 249 9.05 17.81 21.54
C PHE A 249 8.94 17.79 20.02
N SER A 250 9.84 17.04 19.40
CA SER A 250 9.85 16.84 17.96
C SER A 250 9.11 15.57 17.59
N CYS A 251 8.28 15.69 16.56
CA CYS A 251 7.55 14.59 15.95
C CYS A 251 7.88 14.56 14.45
N TYR A 252 8.15 13.38 13.92
CA TYR A 252 8.55 13.20 12.53
C TYR A 252 7.39 12.58 11.74
N THR A 253 7.17 13.01 10.50
CA THR A 253 6.12 12.42 9.62
C THR A 253 6.43 10.99 9.22
N GLN A 254 7.72 10.60 9.20
CA GLN A 254 8.18 9.23 9.03
C GLN A 254 9.33 8.95 10.01
N GLY A 255 9.36 7.76 10.62
CA GLY A 255 10.36 7.40 11.63
C GLY A 255 10.14 8.03 13.01
N CYS A 256 8.92 8.46 13.35
CA CYS A 256 8.64 9.03 14.67
C CYS A 256 8.87 8.02 15.79
N TRP A 257 9.49 8.47 16.89
CA TRP A 257 9.69 7.67 18.12
C TRP A 257 8.39 7.04 18.66
N CYS A 258 7.21 7.60 18.35
CA CYS A 258 5.93 7.04 18.79
C CYS A 258 5.50 5.79 18.00
N ALA A 259 6.03 5.58 16.80
CA ALA A 259 5.72 4.42 15.96
C ALA A 259 6.27 3.11 16.56
N GLU A 260 7.27 3.20 17.42
CA GLU A 260 7.83 2.06 18.17
C GLU A 260 7.00 1.68 19.41
N LEU A 261 6.01 2.51 19.78
CA LEU A 261 5.18 2.27 20.95
C LEU A 261 3.92 1.47 20.59
N PRO A 262 3.39 0.65 21.51
CA PRO A 262 2.15 -0.08 21.30
C PRO A 262 0.98 0.87 20.98
N MET A 263 0.23 0.59 19.91
CA MET A 263 -0.97 1.35 19.56
C MET A 263 -2.13 0.96 20.48
N ILE A 264 -2.43 1.79 21.49
CA ILE A 264 -3.53 1.58 22.44
C ILE A 264 -4.57 2.69 22.32
N MET A 265 -5.18 2.81 21.14
CA MET A 265 -6.24 3.78 20.85
C MET A 265 -7.65 3.20 21.18
N PRO A 266 -8.64 4.04 21.54
CA PRO A 266 -8.56 5.48 21.76
C PRO A 266 -8.17 5.81 23.21
N MET A 267 -7.18 6.68 23.41
CA MET A 267 -6.90 7.24 24.74
C MET A 267 -8.02 8.23 25.07
N GLU A 268 -8.90 7.87 26.00
CA GLU A 268 -10.01 8.74 26.42
C GLU A 268 -9.44 10.10 26.90
N ASN A 269 -10.02 11.20 26.40
CA ASN A 269 -9.68 12.59 26.73
C ASN A 269 -8.33 13.15 26.24
N ILE A 270 -7.69 12.55 25.24
CA ILE A 270 -6.51 13.14 24.58
C ILE A 270 -6.90 13.73 23.23
N THR A 271 -7.03 15.05 23.16
CA THR A 271 -7.39 15.78 21.93
C THR A 271 -6.18 16.30 21.14
N ASP A 272 -4.97 16.19 21.70
CA ASP A 272 -3.73 16.70 21.07
C ASP A 272 -2.50 15.86 21.50
N CYS A 273 -1.32 16.22 21.02
CA CYS A 273 -0.15 15.35 21.00
C CYS A 273 0.57 15.27 22.35
N LEU A 274 1.06 14.07 22.70
CA LEU A 274 1.89 13.82 23.89
C LEU A 274 3.37 13.68 23.51
N CYS A 275 4.26 14.19 24.36
CA CYS A 275 5.71 13.95 24.24
C CYS A 275 6.08 12.49 24.59
N PRO A 276 7.32 12.04 24.33
CA PRO A 276 7.75 10.65 24.56
C PRO A 276 7.44 10.11 25.95
N ASN A 277 7.73 10.89 26.98
CA ASN A 277 7.57 10.44 28.37
C ASN A 277 6.10 10.37 28.75
N CYS A 278 5.31 11.38 28.40
CA CYS A 278 3.87 11.39 28.68
C CYS A 278 3.15 10.28 27.91
N LEU A 279 3.50 10.04 26.64
CA LEU A 279 2.87 8.98 25.84
C LEU A 279 3.20 7.59 26.42
N LYS A 280 4.46 7.31 26.76
CA LYS A 280 4.86 6.06 27.42
C LYS A 280 4.12 5.86 28.75
N THR A 281 4.01 6.91 29.55
CA THR A 281 3.30 6.87 30.83
C THR A 281 1.83 6.55 30.64
N ALA A 282 1.19 7.20 29.67
CA ALA A 282 -0.23 7.04 29.40
C ALA A 282 -0.55 5.65 28.81
N ILE A 283 0.31 5.14 27.92
CA ILE A 283 0.27 3.76 27.41
C ILE A 283 0.41 2.74 28.56
N ASN A 284 1.40 2.92 29.44
CA ASN A 284 1.61 2.02 30.58
C ASN A 284 0.43 2.01 31.54
N LYS A 285 -0.14 3.18 31.85
CA LYS A 285 -1.34 3.28 32.70
C LYS A 285 -2.51 2.50 32.09
N LYS A 286 -2.75 2.66 30.79
CA LYS A 286 -3.82 1.96 30.09
C LYS A 286 -3.58 0.46 29.95
N LEU A 287 -2.33 0.03 29.79
CA LEU A 287 -1.96 -1.39 29.85
C LEU A 287 -2.28 -2.01 31.21
N VAL A 288 -2.05 -1.28 32.30
CA VAL A 288 -2.40 -1.73 33.66
C VAL A 288 -3.91 -1.77 33.84
N GLU A 289 -4.65 -0.74 33.42
CA GLU A 289 -6.12 -0.71 33.49
C GLU A 289 -6.77 -1.84 32.68
N ASN A 290 -6.30 -2.09 31.46
CA ASN A 290 -6.77 -3.20 30.63
C ASN A 290 -6.43 -4.58 31.20
N LYS A 291 -5.33 -4.69 31.97
CA LYS A 291 -5.01 -5.93 32.70
C LYS A 291 -5.96 -6.14 33.89
N LEU A 292 -6.31 -5.08 34.62
CA LEU A 292 -7.22 -5.16 35.77
C LEU A 292 -8.65 -5.52 35.35
N LYS A 293 -9.17 -4.94 34.26
CA LYS A 293 -10.51 -5.25 33.71
C LYS A 293 -10.69 -6.66 33.11
N ARG A 294 -9.61 -7.44 32.97
CA ARG A 294 -9.64 -8.81 32.43
C ARG A 294 -9.57 -9.89 33.51
N VAL A 295 -9.40 -9.49 34.78
CA VAL A 295 -9.29 -10.38 35.94
C VAL A 295 -10.60 -10.43 36.74
N GLU A 296 -11.55 -9.54 36.44
CA GLU A 296 -12.97 -9.60 36.85
C GLU A 296 -13.81 -10.27 35.76
#